data_AF-A0A848I490-F1
#
_entry.id   AF-A0A848I490-F1
#
_cell.length_a   1.000
_cell.length_b   1.000
_cell.length_c   1.000
_cell.angle_alpha   90.00
_cell.angle_beta   90.00
_cell.angle_gamma   90.00
#
_symmetry.space_group_name_H-M   'P 1'
#
loop_
_entity.id
_entity.type
_entity.pdbx_description
1 polymer ?
#
loop_
_entity_poly.entity_id
_entity_poly.type
_entity_poly.pdbx_seq_one_letter_code
_entity_poly.pdbx_strand_id
1 'polypeptide(L)'
;MGRKKRYLTATMPDGYVKTIGPTADAFTHYWRIVAILENGRTEVFWGHARSLAEAKKKRTAVEEGARMRGWKSYAFEIAELVETPA
;
A
#
# COMPACT_ATOMS: atom_id res chain seq x y z
N MET A 1 -3.79 -12.36 -26.53
CA MET A 1 -3.37 -13.24 -25.42
C MET A 1 -3.56 -12.48 -24.11
N GLY A 2 -4.43 -12.93 -23.21
CA GLY A 2 -4.62 -12.27 -21.90
C GLY A 2 -3.48 -12.61 -20.93
N ARG A 3 -3.09 -11.67 -20.05
CA ARG A 3 -2.11 -11.96 -18.99
C ARG A 3 -2.67 -13.00 -18.03
N LYS A 4 -1.84 -13.99 -17.63
CA LYS A 4 -2.20 -15.01 -16.64
C LYS A 4 -2.60 -14.33 -15.32
N LYS A 5 -3.76 -14.70 -14.78
CA LYS A 5 -4.18 -14.25 -13.46
C LYS A 5 -3.32 -14.93 -12.40
N ARG A 6 -2.85 -14.17 -11.41
CA ARG A 6 -1.99 -14.64 -10.32
C ARG A 6 -2.36 -13.96 -9.01
N TYR A 7 -2.08 -14.63 -7.90
CA TYR A 7 -2.12 -14.00 -6.59
C TYR A 7 -0.77 -13.35 -6.31
N LEU A 8 -0.81 -12.16 -5.71
CA LEU A 8 0.39 -11.42 -5.31
C LEU A 8 0.34 -11.19 -3.81
N THR A 9 1.47 -11.30 -3.13
CA THR A 9 1.58 -11.08 -1.69
C THR A 9 2.61 -9.99 -1.40
N ALA A 10 2.26 -9.09 -0.48
CA ALA A 10 3.17 -8.12 0.11
C ALA A 10 3.32 -8.42 1.60
N THR A 11 4.56 -8.31 2.10
CA THR A 11 4.88 -8.39 3.54
C THR A 11 5.37 -7.02 3.99
N MET A 12 4.65 -6.41 4.92
CA MET A 12 4.94 -5.09 5.45
C MET A 12 6.01 -5.15 6.56
N PRO A 13 6.65 -4.01 6.90
CA PRO A 13 7.70 -3.97 7.93
C PRO A 13 7.24 -4.39 9.33
N ASP A 14 5.95 -4.24 9.64
CA ASP A 14 5.32 -4.69 10.90
C ASP A 14 4.94 -6.18 10.89
N GLY A 15 5.29 -6.91 9.84
CA GLY A 15 4.90 -8.32 9.66
C GLY A 15 3.49 -8.52 9.10
N TYR A 16 2.74 -7.45 8.81
CA TYR A 16 1.44 -7.59 8.17
C TYR A 16 1.58 -8.15 6.76
N VAL A 17 0.85 -9.24 6.47
CA VAL A 17 0.86 -9.89 5.16
C VAL A 17 -0.46 -9.59 4.44
N LYS A 18 -0.36 -9.14 3.18
CA LYS A 18 -1.51 -8.88 2.32
C LYS A 18 -1.40 -9.63 1.00
N THR A 19 -2.32 -10.57 0.78
CA THR A 19 -2.49 -11.23 -0.51
C THR A 19 -3.59 -10.54 -1.32
N ILE A 20 -3.35 -10.36 -2.61
CA ILE A 20 -4.27 -9.72 -3.57
C ILE A 20 -4.44 -10.61 -4.80
N GLY A 21 -5.56 -10.47 -5.48
CA GLY A 21 -5.85 -11.21 -6.71
C GLY A 21 -6.96 -12.25 -6.56
N PRO A 22 -7.16 -13.11 -7.57
CA PRO A 22 -6.26 -13.31 -8.72
C PRO A 22 -6.38 -12.17 -9.73
N THR A 23 -5.26 -11.53 -10.07
CA THR A 23 -5.22 -10.36 -10.98
C THR A 23 -4.33 -10.59 -12.19
N ALA A 24 -4.73 -10.04 -13.33
CA ALA A 24 -3.94 -9.97 -14.56
C ALA A 24 -3.16 -8.64 -14.67
N ASP A 25 -3.39 -7.69 -13.75
CA ASP A 25 -2.66 -6.43 -13.70
C ASP A 25 -1.16 -6.65 -13.41
N ALA A 26 -0.37 -5.70 -13.87
CA ALA A 26 1.07 -5.66 -13.65
C ALA A 26 1.42 -4.90 -12.37
N PHE A 27 0.67 -5.15 -11.28
CA PHE A 27 1.03 -4.57 -9.98
C PHE A 27 2.35 -5.18 -9.50
N THR A 28 3.20 -4.31 -8.98
CA THR A 28 4.54 -4.67 -8.47
C THR A 28 4.76 -4.17 -7.05
N HIS A 29 3.96 -3.21 -6.58
CA HIS A 29 4.10 -2.63 -5.25
C HIS A 29 2.75 -2.48 -4.56
N TYR A 30 2.71 -2.81 -3.29
CA TYR A 30 1.66 -2.43 -2.36
C TYR A 30 2.16 -1.25 -1.54
N TRP A 31 1.30 -0.30 -1.26
CA TRP A 31 1.61 0.82 -0.36
C TRP A 31 0.53 0.95 0.70
N ARG A 32 0.93 1.41 1.88
CA ARG A 32 0.07 1.62 3.03
C ARG A 32 0.42 2.93 3.73
N ILE A 33 -0.60 3.61 4.22
CA ILE A 33 -0.49 4.74 5.15
C ILE A 33 -1.13 4.28 6.44
N VAL A 34 -0.40 4.35 7.55
CA VAL A 34 -0.93 4.15 8.90
C VAL A 34 -0.90 5.49 9.59
N ALA A 35 -2.06 6.13 9.75
CA ALA A 35 -2.20 7.46 10.33
C ALA A 35 -2.80 7.38 11.73
N ILE A 36 -2.19 8.09 12.67
CA ILE A 36 -2.69 8.28 14.04
C ILE A 36 -3.32 9.66 14.10
N LEU A 37 -4.59 9.73 14.51
CA LEU A 37 -5.33 10.98 14.68
C LEU A 37 -5.09 11.54 16.09
N GLU A 38 -5.38 12.84 16.28
CA GLU A 38 -5.26 13.51 17.59
C GLU A 38 -6.07 12.83 18.70
N ASN A 39 -7.21 12.22 18.36
CA ASN A 39 -8.06 11.49 19.29
C ASN A 39 -7.57 10.06 19.61
N GLY A 40 -6.38 9.68 19.13
CA GLY A 40 -5.79 8.35 19.34
C GLY A 40 -6.32 7.26 18.41
N ARG A 41 -7.28 7.56 17.51
CA ARG A 41 -7.74 6.58 16.51
C ARG A 41 -6.70 6.39 15.40
N THR A 42 -6.69 5.19 14.84
CA THR A 42 -5.85 4.86 13.68
C THR A 42 -6.71 4.79 12.42
N GLU A 43 -6.30 5.48 11.37
CA GLU A 43 -6.82 5.30 10.01
C GLU A 43 -5.75 4.62 9.15
N VAL A 44 -6.16 3.64 8.34
CA VAL A 44 -5.25 2.94 7.43
C VAL A 44 -5.75 3.10 6.00
N PHE A 45 -4.86 3.54 5.12
CA PHE A 45 -5.09 3.63 3.68
C PHE A 45 -4.16 2.68 2.97
N TRP A 46 -4.58 2.12 1.84
CA TRP A 46 -3.73 1.23 1.06
C TRP A 46 -4.08 1.25 -0.41
N GLY A 47 -3.14 0.78 -1.23
CA GLY A 47 -3.35 0.57 -2.64
C GLY A 47 -2.22 -0.17 -3.31
N HIS A 48 -2.31 -0.27 -4.63
CA HIS A 48 -1.36 -0.99 -5.48
C HIS A 48 -0.82 -0.04 -6.55
N ALA A 49 0.42 -0.28 -6.99
CA ALA A 49 1.07 0.47 -8.04
C ALA A 49 1.79 -0.48 -9.02
N ARG A 50 1.97 -0.03 -10.26
CA ARG A 50 2.68 -0.79 -11.30
C ARG A 50 4.18 -0.55 -11.27
N SER A 51 4.65 0.42 -10.49
CA SER A 51 6.08 0.67 -10.25
C SER A 51 6.34 1.29 -8.88
N LEU A 52 7.59 1.19 -8.41
CA LEU A 52 8.06 1.88 -7.20
C LEU A 52 7.89 3.39 -7.32
N ALA A 53 8.12 3.95 -8.51
CA ALA A 53 7.99 5.39 -8.76
C ALA A 53 6.54 5.86 -8.58
N GLU A 54 5.56 5.12 -9.11
CA GLU A 54 4.14 5.39 -8.90
C GLU A 54 3.73 5.28 -7.43
N ALA A 55 4.23 4.26 -6.72
CA ALA A 55 4.00 4.12 -5.28
C ALA A 55 4.57 5.32 -4.51
N LYS A 56 5.83 5.71 -4.78
CA LYS A 56 6.48 6.86 -4.13
C LYS A 56 5.76 8.18 -4.36
N LYS A 57 5.12 8.39 -5.53
CA LYS A 57 4.30 9.57 -5.81
C LYS A 57 3.09 9.71 -4.86
N LYS A 58 2.71 8.65 -4.14
CA LYS A 58 1.65 8.73 -3.12
C LYS A 58 2.06 9.47 -1.86
N ARG A 59 3.36 9.79 -1.67
CA ARG A 59 3.82 10.66 -0.56
C ARG A 59 3.09 12.00 -0.50
N THR A 60 2.84 12.64 -1.65
CA THR A 60 2.08 13.90 -1.69
C THR A 60 0.66 13.73 -1.14
N ALA A 61 -0.01 12.61 -1.46
CA ALA A 61 -1.33 12.32 -0.91
C ALA A 61 -1.31 12.06 0.61
N VAL A 62 -0.18 11.60 1.15
CA VAL A 62 0.04 11.42 2.59
C VAL A 62 0.14 12.78 3.27
N GLU A 63 0.94 13.70 2.72
CA GLU A 63 1.13 15.05 3.25
C GLU A 63 -0.18 15.85 3.24
N GLU A 64 -0.92 15.79 2.13
CA GLU A 64 -2.25 16.40 2.04
C GLU A 64 -3.24 15.77 3.03
N GLY A 65 -3.22 14.44 3.14
CA GLY A 65 -4.03 13.70 4.11
C GLY A 65 -3.75 14.14 5.55
N ALA A 66 -2.48 14.26 5.93
CA ALA A 66 -2.06 14.71 7.25
C ALA A 66 -2.58 16.11 7.57
N ARG A 67 -2.46 17.04 6.61
CA ARG A 67 -2.92 18.42 6.76
C ARG A 67 -4.45 18.53 6.84
N MET A 68 -5.17 17.82 5.97
CA MET A 68 -6.63 17.95 5.87
C MET A 68 -7.39 17.20 6.96
N ARG A 69 -6.84 16.08 7.44
CA ARG A 69 -7.52 15.19 8.40
C ARG A 69 -7.01 15.34 9.83
N GLY A 70 -6.02 16.21 10.06
CA GLY A 70 -5.44 16.44 11.38
C GLY A 70 -4.77 15.17 11.93
N TRP A 71 -3.94 14.51 11.13
CA TRP A 71 -3.15 13.38 11.61
C TRP A 71 -2.02 13.87 12.52
N LYS A 72 -1.95 13.31 13.71
CA LYS A 72 -0.88 13.53 14.69
C LYS A 72 0.45 12.98 14.19
N SER A 73 0.42 11.79 13.59
CA SER A 73 1.59 11.16 12.98
C SER A 73 1.14 10.16 11.92
N TYR A 74 2.01 9.82 10.99
CA TYR A 74 1.74 8.78 10.01
C TYR A 74 3.01 8.02 9.63
N ALA A 75 2.83 6.77 9.21
CA ALA A 75 3.84 5.98 8.52
C ALA A 75 3.39 5.76 7.07
N PHE A 76 4.27 6.02 6.11
CA PHE A 76 4.06 5.66 4.72
C PHE A 76 5.02 4.55 4.32
N GLU A 77 4.45 3.41 3.96
CA GLU A 77 5.18 2.17 3.73
C GLU A 77 4.91 1.67 2.32
N ILE A 78 5.92 1.07 1.71
CA ILE A 78 5.84 0.43 0.41
C ILE A 78 6.50 -0.93 0.56
N ALA A 79 5.85 -1.96 0.05
CA ALA A 79 6.37 -3.32 -0.06
C ALA A 79 6.23 -3.81 -1.49
N GLU A 80 7.21 -4.61 -1.95
CA GLU A 80 7.10 -5.30 -3.22
C GLU A 80 6.00 -6.37 -3.16
N LEU A 81 5.32 -6.55 -4.29
CA LEU A 81 4.37 -7.62 -4.50
C LEU A 81 5.09 -8.76 -5.21
N VAL A 82 5.12 -9.94 -4.57
CA VAL A 82 5.67 -11.17 -5.14
C VAL A 82 4.56 -12.15 -5.47
N GLU A 83 4.74 -13.02 -6.47
CA GLU A 83 3.76 -14.06 -6.75
C GLU A 83 3.61 -14.99 -5.53
N THR A 84 2.36 -15.29 -5.17
CA THR A 84 2.08 -16.20 -4.07
C THR A 84 2.39 -17.63 -4.53
N PRO A 85 3.23 -18.38 -3.80
CA PRO A 85 3.50 -19.79 -4.12
C PRO A 85 2.22 -20.61 -4.17
N ALA A 86 2.19 -21.61 -5.04
CA ALA A 86 1.08 -22.55 -5.17
C ALA A 86 1.07 -23.60 -4.04
#